data_AF-A0A2N8M9D4-F1
#
_entry.id   AF-A0A2N8M9D4-F1
#
_cell.length_a   1.000
_cell.length_b   1.000
_cell.length_c   1.000
_cell.angle_alpha   90.00
_cell.angle_beta   90.00
_cell.angle_gamma   90.00
#
_symmetry.space_group_name_H-M   'P 1'
#
loop_
_entity.id
_entity.type
_entity.pdbx_description
1 polymer ?
#
loop_
_entity_poly.entity_id
_entity_poly.type
_entity_poly.pdbx_seq_one_letter_code
_entity_poly.pdbx_strand_id
1 'polypeptide(L)' 'MGFAKTERDWAERVARHLKVELKRADVTYEELAERLKAHGFSETKASISNKLARATVPASFFLACLAALELEGVRLEDI' A
#
# COMPACT_ATOMS: atom_id res chain seq x y z
N MET A 1 -19.92 -9.17 5.18
CA MET A 1 -18.54 -8.93 4.68
C MET A 1 -17.70 -10.12 5.12
N GLY A 2 -17.10 -10.85 4.18
CA GLY A 2 -16.24 -11.98 4.50
C GLY A 2 -14.78 -11.56 4.43
N PHE A 3 -14.01 -11.91 5.46
CA PHE A 3 -12.55 -11.83 5.41
C PHE A 3 -12.01 -12.59 4.18
N ALA A 4 -10.85 -12.16 3.67
CA ALA A 4 -10.18 -12.89 2.62
C ALA A 4 -9.89 -14.34 3.06
N LYS A 5 -10.00 -15.28 2.11
CA LYS A 5 -10.00 -16.73 2.39
C LYS A 5 -8.64 -17.39 2.14
N THR A 6 -7.76 -16.70 1.42
CA THR A 6 -6.41 -17.16 1.10
C THR A 6 -5.42 -16.01 1.27
N GLU A 7 -4.13 -16.33 1.50
CA GLU A 7 -3.07 -15.32 1.56
C GLU A 7 -3.03 -14.44 0.30
N ARG A 8 -3.25 -15.06 -0.86
CA ARG A 8 -3.35 -14.37 -2.15
C ARG A 8 -4.48 -13.34 -2.17
N ASP A 9 -5.66 -13.71 -1.69
CA ASP A 9 -6.81 -12.79 -1.62
C ASP A 9 -6.50 -11.59 -0.71
N TRP A 10 -5.89 -11.84 0.46
CA TRP A 10 -5.46 -10.78 1.38
C TRP A 10 -4.51 -9.82 0.69
N ALA A 11 -3.47 -10.34 0.03
CA ALA A 11 -2.49 -9.51 -0.64
C ALA A 11 -3.10 -8.68 -1.77
N GLU A 12 -4.03 -9.24 -2.54
CA GLU A 12 -4.73 -8.53 -3.61
C GLU A 12 -5.67 -7.44 -3.09
N ARG A 13 -6.30 -7.66 -1.93
CA ARG A 13 -7.15 -6.65 -1.30
C ARG A 13 -6.31 -5.53 -0.68
N VAL A 14 -5.20 -5.84 0.00
CA VAL A 14 -4.21 -4.84 0.47
C VAL A 14 -3.71 -3.99 -0.70
N ALA A 15 -3.32 -4.61 -1.82
CA ALA A 15 -2.84 -3.88 -3.00
C ALA A 15 -3.92 -2.99 -3.62
N ARG A 16 -5.17 -3.43 -3.64
CA ARG A 16 -6.32 -2.61 -4.09
C ARG A 16 -6.59 -1.45 -3.14
N HIS A 17 -6.57 -1.71 -1.84
CA HIS A 17 -6.75 -0.71 -0.80
C HIS A 17 -5.71 0.41 -0.95
N LEU A 18 -4.41 0.08 -1.02
CA LEU A 18 -3.36 1.07 -1.23
C LEU A 18 -3.55 1.91 -2.50
N LYS A 19 -3.98 1.31 -3.61
CA LYS A 19 -4.27 2.06 -4.85
C LYS A 19 -5.40 3.06 -4.67
N VAL A 20 -6.43 2.69 -3.90
CA VAL A 20 -7.55 3.58 -3.58
C VAL A 20 -7.09 4.72 -2.67
N GLU A 21 -6.32 4.43 -1.62
CA GLU A 21 -5.82 5.46 -0.71
C GLU A 21 -4.88 6.44 -1.40
N LEU A 22 -3.98 5.96 -2.27
CA LEU A 22 -3.13 6.83 -3.09
C LEU A 22 -3.96 7.76 -3.99
N LYS A 23 -5.02 7.23 -4.59
CA LYS A 23 -5.93 8.05 -5.41
C LYS A 23 -6.74 9.04 -4.56
N ARG A 24 -7.17 8.66 -3.36
CA ARG A 24 -7.89 9.55 -2.42
C ARG A 24 -7.01 10.70 -1.93
N ALA A 25 -5.73 10.42 -1.69
CA ALA A 25 -4.75 11.40 -1.25
C ALA A 25 -4.14 12.24 -2.40
N ASP A 26 -4.51 11.97 -3.66
CA ASP A 26 -3.90 12.56 -4.85
C ASP A 26 -2.36 12.39 -4.91
N VAL A 27 -1.88 11.23 -4.46
CA VAL A 27 -0.45 10.90 -4.37
C VAL A 27 -0.05 9.96 -5.50
N THR A 28 0.95 10.35 -6.28
CA THR A 28 1.54 9.52 -7.32
C THR A 28 2.49 8.46 -6.74
N TYR A 29 2.87 7.45 -7.52
CA TYR A 29 3.87 6.47 -7.07
C TYR A 29 5.26 7.09 -6.93
N GLU A 30 5.60 8.10 -7.73
CA GLU A 30 6.81 8.90 -7.56
C GLU A 30 6.80 9.63 -6.22
N GLU A 31 5.71 10.32 -5.90
CA GLU A 31 5.56 11.05 -4.65
C GLU A 31 5.59 10.10 -3.44
N LEU A 32 4.91 8.96 -3.52
CA LEU A 32 4.97 7.94 -2.48
C LEU A 32 6.40 7.43 -2.27
N ALA A 33 7.15 7.20 -3.35
CA ALA A 33 8.54 6.76 -3.25
C ALA A 33 9.41 7.78 -2.50
N GLU A 34 9.21 9.08 -2.75
CA GLU A 34 9.92 10.14 -2.03
C GLU A 34 9.53 10.19 -0.55
N ARG A 35 8.24 10.12 -0.22
CA ARG A 35 7.78 10.10 1.19
C ARG A 35 8.30 8.88 1.95
N LEU A 36 8.32 7.72 1.30
CA LEU A 36 8.82 6.48 1.88
C LEU A 36 10.30 6.54 2.29
N LYS A 37 11.11 7.45 1.72
CA LYS A 37 12.50 7.66 2.16
C LYS A 37 12.59 8.15 3.61
N ALA A 38 11.65 8.99 4.04
CA ALA A 38 11.60 9.45 5.43
C ALA A 38 11.32 8.30 6.42
N HIS A 39 10.76 7.19 5.94
CA HIS A 39 10.49 5.97 6.69
C HIS A 39 11.56 4.89 6.48
N GLY A 40 12.68 5.20 5.81
CA GLY A 40 13.78 4.26 5.58
C GLY A 40 13.58 3.31 4.40
N PHE A 41 12.60 3.55 3.53
CA PHE A 41 12.34 2.75 2.34
C PHE A 41 12.90 3.40 1.08
N SER A 42 13.82 2.70 0.41
CA SER A 42 14.39 3.11 -0.87
C SER A 42 13.61 2.47 -2.03
N GLU A 43 12.37 2.93 -2.22
CA GLU A 43 11.51 2.46 -3.31
C GLU A 43 11.58 3.39 -4.52
N THR A 44 11.15 2.89 -5.67
CA THR A 44 11.03 3.62 -6.93
C THR A 44 9.61 3.51 -7.45
N LYS A 45 9.19 4.41 -8.34
CA LYS A 45 7.90 4.29 -9.05
C LYS A 45 7.67 2.88 -9.60
N ALA A 46 8.69 2.33 -10.26
CA ALA A 46 8.62 1.02 -10.89
C ALA A 46 8.52 -0.12 -9.86
N SER A 47 9.26 -0.05 -8.76
CA SER A 47 9.19 -1.08 -7.71
C SER A 47 7.84 -1.06 -6.99
N ILE A 48 7.29 0.12 -6.67
CA ILE A 48 5.94 0.29 -6.10
C ILE A 48 4.89 -0.27 -7.06
N SER A 49 4.93 0.14 -8.33
CA SER A 49 4.01 -0.35 -9.36
C SER A 49 4.04 -1.87 -9.46
N ASN A 50 5.23 -2.47 -9.50
CA ASN A 50 5.41 -3.92 -9.57
C ASN A 50 4.89 -4.64 -8.32
N LYS A 51 5.13 -4.10 -7.11
CA LYS A 51 4.59 -4.68 -5.88
C LYS A 51 3.07 -4.68 -5.85
N LEU A 52 2.47 -3.56 -6.24
CA LEU A 52 1.01 -3.40 -6.28
C LEU A 52 0.35 -4.15 -7.44
N ALA A 53 1.07 -4.42 -8.53
CA ALA A 53 0.59 -5.23 -9.64
C ALA A 53 0.62 -6.73 -9.29
N ARG A 54 1.70 -7.19 -8.64
CA ARG A 54 1.86 -8.60 -8.25
C ARG A 54 1.21 -8.95 -6.92
N ALA A 55 0.66 -7.97 -6.21
CA ALA A 55 0.18 -8.12 -4.83
C ALA A 55 1.28 -8.72 -3.92
N THR A 56 2.49 -8.19 -4.02
CA THR A 56 3.61 -8.52 -3.12
C THR A 56 3.86 -7.32 -2.22
N VAL A 57 3.05 -7.21 -1.16
CA VAL A 57 3.01 -6.06 -0.26
C VAL A 57 3.38 -6.52 1.15
N PRO A 58 4.68 -6.54 1.52
CA PRO A 58 5.09 -6.89 2.88
C PRO A 58 4.40 -5.98 3.91
N ALA A 59 4.09 -6.51 5.09
CA ALA A 59 3.43 -5.75 6.14
C ALA A 59 4.18 -4.46 6.51
N SER A 60 5.51 -4.51 6.56
CA SER A 60 6.35 -3.33 6.83
C SER A 60 6.19 -2.23 5.76
N PHE A 61 6.19 -2.61 4.48
CA PHE A 61 5.95 -1.67 3.38
C PHE A 61 4.52 -1.11 3.44
N PHE A 62 3.51 -1.95 3.70
CA PHE A 62 2.13 -1.51 3.84
C PHE A 62 1.97 -0.46 4.95
N LEU A 63 2.49 -0.75 6.15
CA LEU A 63 2.45 0.19 7.27
C LEU A 63 3.21 1.49 6.97
N ALA A 64 4.35 1.41 6.28
CA ALA A 64 5.08 2.59 5.85
C ALA A 64 4.29 3.42 4.83
N CYS A 65 3.53 2.80 3.93
CA CYS A 65 2.62 3.52 3.03
C CYS A 65 1.49 4.22 3.80
N LEU A 66 0.88 3.57 4.80
CA LEU A 66 -0.15 4.22 5.62
C LEU A 66 0.42 5.43 6.36
N ALA A 67 1.62 5.30 6.95
CA ALA A 67 2.31 6.39 7.62
C ALA A 67 2.67 7.54 6.66
N ALA A 68 3.18 7.22 5.47
CA ALA A 68 3.53 8.21 4.42
C ALA A 68 2.31 8.95 3.84
N LEU A 69 1.12 8.35 4.00
CA LEU A 69 -0.17 8.94 3.62
C LEU A 69 -0.89 9.59 4.82
N GLU A 70 -0.25 9.63 5.99
CA GLU A 70 -0.80 10.20 7.23
C GLU A 70 -2.15 9.59 7.64
N LEU A 71 -2.34 8.31 7.35
CA LEU A 71 -3.54 7.57 7.71
C LEU A 71 -3.44 7.07 9.16
N GLU A 72 -4.48 7.33 9.96
CA GLU A 72 -4.55 6.89 11.36
C GLU A 72 -4.63 5.36 11.52
N GLY A 73 -5.07 4.67 10.47
CA GLY A 73 -5.16 3.22 10.46
C GLY A 73 -5.93 2.69 9.27
N VAL A 74 -6.26 1.41 9.33
CA VAL A 74 -7.08 0.73 8.32
C VAL A 74 -8.09 -0.17 9.02
N ARG A 75 -9.33 -0.19 8.50
CA ARG A 75 -10.36 -1.10 8.98
C ARG A 75 -10.24 -2.40 8.20
N LEU A 76 -10.31 -3.54 8.88
CA LEU A 76 -10.19 -4.85 8.23
C LEU A 76 -11.28 -5.11 7.17
N GLU A 77 -12.41 -4.40 7.25
CA GLU A 77 -13.47 -4.47 6.24
C GLU A 77 -13.11 -3.77 4.92
N ASP A 78 -12.13 -2.87 4.94
CA ASP A 78 -11.59 -2.20 3.76
C ASP A 78 -10.51 -3.04 3.04
N ILE A 79 -10.15 -4.19 3.62
CA ILE A 79 -9.13 -5.16 3.15
C ILE A 79 -9.71 -6.58 3.01
#